data_AF-A0A534QK07-F1
#
_entry.id   AF-A0A534QK07-F1
#
_cell.length_a   1.000
_cell.length_b   1.000
_cell.length_c   1.000
_cell.angle_alpha   90.00
_cell.angle_beta   90.00
_cell.angle_gamma   90.00
#
_symmetry.space_group_name_H-M   'P 1'
#
loop_
_entity.id
_entity.type
_entity.pdbx_description
1 polymer ?
#
loop_
_entity_poly.entity_id
_entity_poly.type
_entity_poly.pdbx_seq_one_letter_code
_entity_poly.pdbx_strand_id
1 'polypeptide(L)'
;MLAVMFLSAVPMSVAATSPGPGDNGQWASTPASVRAVRGAKSNRGGNGHGRWSSNPRKPPKPTTTSTTPTSTTSSTSSSTTSSTTSTTTTTILTSTCLDGSGPLIPLTGTWSTSYANGSLLDGTRLDARQATFLPSPTNLYPLNLAGGSGICVAGGTVLGQFDRTLSWDEMHTLNNAAIRFENPDTHVEYVRIDNVTDGIRPVAGPFTIRGAWLSYVRDDCVENDHVQPGLIDDSLFDGCYVGVSERPSPAIAASGYDGRGQLVTVQNSLIRLQPMPGPRGGLPTDLGHGVFFKWSDLATNLELDNDVFMAEQVSQDGGDMMGVPSSLVACSNNVMVWLGDGPYPAPLPPCFTVTKDRSVWDAAVATWQARHGVTP
;
A
#
# COMPACT_ATOMS: atom_id res chain seq x y z
N MET A 1 -77.17 -1.46 -16.07
CA MET A 1 -76.13 -0.54 -16.59
C MET A 1 -75.06 -0.42 -15.54
N LEU A 2 -73.91 -1.05 -15.78
CA LEU A 2 -72.78 -1.14 -14.85
C LEU A 2 -71.85 0.03 -15.13
N ALA A 3 -71.62 0.90 -14.15
CA ALA A 3 -70.69 2.03 -14.27
C ALA A 3 -69.27 1.55 -13.92
N VAL A 4 -68.36 1.66 -14.89
CA VAL A 4 -66.93 1.37 -14.75
C VAL A 4 -66.24 2.64 -14.22
N MET A 5 -65.65 2.56 -13.03
CA MET A 5 -64.69 3.56 -12.54
C MET A 5 -63.30 3.20 -13.04
N PHE A 6 -62.69 4.07 -13.83
CA PHE A 6 -61.25 4.06 -14.10
C PHE A 6 -60.56 4.92 -13.05
N LEU A 7 -59.73 4.31 -12.19
CA LEU A 7 -58.74 5.03 -11.39
C LEU A 7 -57.43 5.11 -12.18
N SER A 8 -57.00 6.34 -12.47
CA SER A 8 -55.68 6.67 -13.02
C SER A 8 -54.62 6.48 -11.95
N ALA A 9 -53.57 5.70 -12.24
CA ALA A 9 -52.39 5.56 -11.41
C ALA A 9 -51.34 6.60 -11.81
N VAL A 10 -51.00 7.49 -10.88
CA VAL A 10 -49.84 8.39 -10.97
C VAL A 10 -48.64 7.67 -10.34
N PRO A 11 -47.46 7.60 -10.99
CA PRO A 11 -46.27 7.06 -10.34
C PRO A 11 -45.73 8.06 -9.31
N MET A 12 -45.70 7.65 -8.04
CA MET A 12 -44.96 8.36 -6.98
C MET A 12 -43.46 8.08 -7.14
N SER A 13 -42.70 9.09 -7.56
CA SER A 13 -41.26 9.14 -7.38
C SER A 13 -40.95 9.36 -5.90
N VAL A 14 -40.39 8.34 -5.23
CA VAL A 14 -39.86 8.49 -3.87
C VAL A 14 -38.42 8.96 -4.00
N ALA A 15 -38.21 10.27 -3.76
CA ALA A 15 -36.88 10.81 -3.52
C ALA A 15 -36.40 10.34 -2.14
N ALA A 16 -35.29 9.62 -2.09
CA ALA A 16 -34.62 9.29 -0.85
C ALA A 16 -34.02 10.56 -0.25
N THR A 17 -34.64 11.08 0.80
CA THR A 17 -34.12 12.18 1.61
C THR A 17 -33.01 11.68 2.52
N SER A 18 -31.84 12.32 2.43
CA SER A 18 -30.69 12.12 3.31
C SER A 18 -31.08 12.32 4.78
N PRO A 19 -30.71 11.43 5.72
CA PRO A 19 -30.74 11.75 7.15
C PRO A 19 -29.71 12.84 7.44
N GLY A 20 -30.12 13.85 8.22
CA GLY A 20 -29.27 14.94 8.67
C GLY A 20 -28.16 14.49 9.64
N PRO A 21 -27.22 15.39 9.95
CA PRO A 21 -26.03 15.06 10.72
C PRO A 21 -26.40 14.73 12.17
N GLY A 22 -26.11 13.50 12.58
CA GLY A 22 -26.05 13.13 13.98
C GLY A 22 -24.77 13.69 14.62
N ASP A 23 -24.88 14.09 15.89
CA ASP A 23 -23.83 14.67 16.71
C ASP A 23 -22.48 13.96 16.59
N ASN A 24 -21.52 14.63 15.96
CA ASN A 24 -20.11 14.28 16.05
C ASN A 24 -19.57 14.81 17.39
N GLY A 25 -19.18 13.90 18.27
CA GLY A 25 -18.32 14.18 19.42
C GLY A 25 -17.00 14.77 18.94
N GLN A 26 -16.92 16.10 18.89
CA GLN A 26 -15.71 16.86 18.61
C GLN A 26 -14.72 16.68 19.76
N TRP A 27 -13.66 15.93 19.51
CA TRP A 27 -12.41 16.08 20.27
C TRP A 27 -11.70 17.31 19.75
N ALA A 28 -11.91 18.43 20.45
CA ALA A 28 -11.23 19.69 20.19
C ALA A 28 -9.75 19.58 20.60
N SER A 29 -8.85 19.45 19.62
CA SER A 29 -7.44 19.74 19.80
C SER A 29 -7.21 21.24 19.58
N THR A 30 -6.96 21.98 20.66
CA THR A 30 -6.52 23.38 20.62
C THR A 30 -5.14 23.50 19.98
N PRO A 31 -4.89 24.47 19.08
CA PRO A 31 -3.56 24.67 18.52
C PRO A 31 -2.68 25.40 19.55
N ALA A 32 -1.71 24.70 20.11
CA ALA A 32 -0.64 25.32 20.87
C ALA A 32 0.31 26.05 19.91
N SER A 33 0.29 27.38 19.99
CA SER A 33 1.31 28.25 19.42
C SER A 33 2.69 27.88 19.96
N VAL A 34 3.60 27.39 19.10
CA VAL A 34 5.01 27.23 19.48
C VAL A 34 5.90 28.14 18.66
N ARG A 35 6.38 29.12 19.40
CA ARG A 35 7.46 30.07 19.16
C ARG A 35 8.73 29.33 18.75
N ALA A 36 9.35 29.78 17.66
CA ALA A 36 10.67 29.32 17.24
C ALA A 36 11.70 29.49 18.37
N VAL A 37 12.40 28.40 18.71
CA VAL A 37 13.64 28.46 19.47
C VAL A 37 14.70 27.68 18.68
N ARG A 38 15.70 28.43 18.19
CA ARG A 38 16.93 27.89 17.62
C ARG A 38 17.78 27.27 18.75
N GLY A 39 18.38 26.14 18.43
CA GLY A 39 19.74 25.82 18.83
C GLY A 39 19.88 24.84 19.99
N ALA A 40 20.32 23.62 19.68
CA ALA A 40 21.35 22.93 20.45
C ALA A 40 21.99 21.86 19.57
N LYS A 41 23.23 22.12 19.12
CA LYS A 41 24.14 21.10 18.58
C LYS A 41 24.50 20.13 19.70
N SER A 42 24.37 18.84 19.48
CA SER A 42 25.09 17.85 20.29
C SER A 42 26.37 17.46 19.55
N ASN A 43 27.45 17.40 20.32
CA ASN A 43 28.83 17.31 19.86
C ASN A 43 29.42 16.02 20.46
N ARG A 44 29.69 15.01 19.63
CA ARG A 44 30.61 13.88 19.86
C ARG A 44 31.02 13.44 18.45
N GLY A 45 32.27 13.38 18.03
CA GLY A 45 33.52 13.12 18.73
C GLY A 45 34.20 12.00 17.93
N GLY A 46 35.17 12.33 17.09
CA GLY A 46 35.85 11.36 16.22
C GLY A 46 37.02 11.99 15.47
N ASN A 47 38.19 11.98 16.10
CA ASN A 47 39.49 12.27 15.49
C ASN A 47 39.85 11.17 14.47
N GLY A 48 40.53 11.58 13.40
CA GLY A 48 41.68 10.81 12.91
C GLY A 48 41.61 10.25 11.49
N HIS A 49 42.51 10.81 10.68
CA HIS A 49 43.24 10.16 9.59
C HIS A 49 42.68 10.18 8.16
N GLY A 50 43.58 10.54 7.23
CA GLY A 50 43.66 9.82 5.96
C GLY A 50 43.43 10.63 4.70
N ARG A 51 44.10 11.75 4.53
CA ARG A 51 44.19 12.47 3.25
C ARG A 51 44.98 11.64 2.24
N TRP A 52 44.32 10.88 1.36
CA TRP A 52 44.94 10.31 0.15
C TRP A 52 44.27 10.90 -1.09
N SER A 53 44.96 11.87 -1.69
CA SER A 53 44.71 12.37 -3.03
C SER A 53 45.72 11.71 -3.95
N SER A 54 45.25 10.97 -4.96
CA SER A 54 46.05 10.67 -6.13
C SER A 54 45.16 10.67 -7.38
N ASN A 55 45.67 11.34 -8.41
CA ASN A 55 45.02 11.72 -9.66
C ASN A 55 44.40 10.55 -10.46
N PRO A 56 43.35 10.82 -11.26
CA PRO A 56 42.76 9.84 -12.16
C PRO A 56 43.62 9.63 -13.42
N ARG A 57 43.90 8.36 -13.76
CA ARG A 57 44.53 7.96 -15.02
C ARG A 57 43.43 7.64 -16.05
N LYS A 58 43.49 8.35 -17.17
CA LYS A 58 42.62 8.31 -18.35
C LYS A 58 42.55 6.90 -18.98
N PRO A 59 41.37 6.37 -19.37
CA PRO A 59 41.29 5.12 -20.13
C PRO A 59 41.56 5.35 -21.64
N PRO A 60 42.14 4.35 -22.36
CA PRO A 60 42.37 4.45 -23.79
C PRO A 60 41.11 4.12 -24.61
N LYS A 61 41.03 4.79 -25.77
CA LYS A 61 39.98 4.71 -26.81
C LYS A 61 40.07 3.37 -27.57
N PRO A 62 38.94 2.73 -27.92
CA PRO A 62 38.97 1.59 -28.83
C PRO A 62 39.01 2.04 -30.30
N THR A 63 39.91 1.40 -31.06
CA THR A 63 40.12 1.60 -32.50
C THR A 63 39.20 0.67 -33.29
N THR A 64 38.53 1.23 -34.29
CA THR A 64 37.76 0.56 -35.32
C THR A 64 38.64 -0.23 -36.28
N THR A 65 38.20 -1.42 -36.71
CA THR A 65 38.60 -1.99 -38.01
C THR A 65 37.44 -2.78 -38.60
N SER A 66 37.13 -2.48 -39.86
CA SER A 66 36.08 -3.03 -40.71
C SER A 66 36.67 -4.07 -41.68
N THR A 67 35.81 -4.67 -42.52
CA THR A 67 36.02 -5.39 -43.81
C THR A 67 36.31 -6.91 -43.76
N THR A 68 35.68 -7.84 -44.51
CA THR A 68 34.54 -7.91 -45.48
C THR A 68 34.14 -9.43 -45.67
N PRO A 69 33.43 -9.90 -46.72
CA PRO A 69 32.08 -10.50 -46.70
C PRO A 69 32.06 -12.03 -46.91
N THR A 70 30.86 -12.66 -47.00
CA THR A 70 30.36 -13.38 -48.20
C THR A 70 29.16 -14.32 -47.87
N SER A 71 28.32 -14.50 -48.89
CA SER A 71 27.36 -15.59 -49.18
C SER A 71 25.97 -15.59 -48.54
N THR A 72 25.06 -14.98 -49.30
CA THR A 72 23.64 -15.32 -49.45
C THR A 72 23.43 -16.81 -49.73
N THR A 73 22.55 -17.45 -48.96
CA THR A 73 21.85 -18.67 -49.38
C THR A 73 20.37 -18.48 -49.08
N SER A 74 19.55 -18.46 -50.14
CA SER A 74 18.10 -18.38 -50.06
C SER A 74 17.52 -19.77 -49.80
N SER A 75 16.86 -19.97 -48.67
CA SER A 75 15.99 -21.12 -48.42
C SER A 75 14.56 -20.64 -48.22
N THR A 76 13.72 -20.91 -49.22
CA THR A 76 12.27 -20.69 -49.19
C THR A 76 11.64 -21.76 -48.32
N SER A 77 11.14 -21.37 -47.14
CA SER A 77 10.35 -22.24 -46.26
C SER A 77 8.99 -21.59 -46.06
N SER A 78 7.96 -22.23 -46.61
CA SER A 78 6.55 -21.85 -46.52
C SER A 78 6.08 -21.92 -45.06
N SER A 79 5.86 -20.77 -44.41
CA SER A 79 5.25 -20.72 -43.08
C SER A 79 3.73 -20.70 -43.21
N THR A 80 3.11 -21.84 -42.92
CA THR A 80 1.66 -21.93 -42.73
C THR A 80 1.29 -21.21 -41.43
N THR A 81 0.58 -20.10 -41.54
CA THR A 81 0.09 -19.32 -40.39
C THR A 81 -1.05 -20.08 -39.71
N SER A 82 -0.75 -20.86 -38.67
CA SER A 82 -1.76 -21.35 -37.75
C SER A 82 -2.14 -20.22 -36.79
N SER A 83 -3.30 -19.62 -37.02
CA SER A 83 -3.90 -18.66 -36.09
C SER A 83 -4.40 -19.41 -34.85
N THR A 84 -3.55 -19.52 -33.82
CA THR A 84 -3.99 -19.94 -32.49
C THR A 84 -4.76 -18.79 -31.87
N THR A 85 -6.08 -18.87 -31.88
CA THR A 85 -6.95 -17.98 -31.11
C THR A 85 -6.73 -18.30 -29.63
N SER A 86 -5.77 -17.63 -28.99
CA SER A 86 -5.62 -17.63 -27.55
C SER A 86 -6.86 -17.01 -26.96
N THR A 87 -7.77 -17.86 -26.48
CA THR A 87 -8.92 -17.42 -25.70
C THR A 87 -8.36 -17.05 -24.34
N THR A 88 -8.12 -15.76 -24.11
CA THR A 88 -7.76 -15.25 -22.79
C THR A 88 -8.98 -15.49 -21.90
N THR A 89 -8.99 -16.58 -21.15
CA THR A 89 -9.93 -16.76 -20.05
C THR A 89 -9.57 -15.71 -19.01
N THR A 90 -10.26 -14.57 -19.04
CA THR A 90 -10.20 -13.61 -17.95
C THR A 90 -10.77 -14.32 -16.71
N THR A 91 -9.89 -14.81 -15.84
CA THR A 91 -10.28 -15.26 -14.52
C THR A 91 -10.84 -14.02 -13.81
N ILE A 92 -12.16 -13.92 -13.72
CA ILE A 92 -12.77 -12.92 -12.84
C ILE A 92 -12.38 -13.36 -11.44
N LEU A 93 -11.46 -12.63 -10.81
CA LEU A 93 -11.17 -12.85 -9.40
C LEU A 93 -12.42 -12.49 -8.60
N THR A 94 -12.99 -13.50 -7.97
CA THR A 94 -14.15 -13.38 -7.10
C THR A 94 -13.65 -13.06 -5.70
N SER A 95 -14.12 -11.94 -5.14
CA SER A 95 -13.93 -11.66 -3.72
C SER A 95 -14.49 -12.80 -2.88
N THR A 96 -13.62 -13.44 -2.11
CA THR A 96 -13.99 -14.53 -1.21
C THR A 96 -14.87 -14.05 -0.08
N CYS A 97 -14.73 -12.78 0.35
CA CYS A 97 -15.55 -12.25 1.43
C CYS A 97 -16.98 -11.88 1.01
N LEU A 98 -17.26 -11.74 -0.30
CA LEU A 98 -18.63 -11.45 -0.79
C LEU A 98 -19.58 -12.66 -0.71
N ASP A 99 -19.06 -13.87 -0.58
CA ASP A 99 -19.87 -15.10 -0.50
C ASP A 99 -20.56 -15.27 0.87
N GLY A 100 -20.31 -14.37 1.82
CA GLY A 100 -20.95 -14.35 3.13
C GLY A 100 -22.47 -14.08 3.10
N SER A 101 -23.14 -14.36 4.23
CA SER A 101 -24.61 -14.26 4.35
C SER A 101 -25.12 -12.94 4.94
N GLY A 102 -24.26 -12.04 5.39
CA GLY A 102 -24.67 -10.77 6.00
C GLY A 102 -25.19 -9.73 5.00
N PRO A 103 -25.62 -8.56 5.49
CA PRO A 103 -26.21 -7.51 4.65
C PRO A 103 -25.30 -7.12 3.48
N LEU A 104 -25.83 -7.07 2.28
CA LEU A 104 -25.09 -6.60 1.10
C LEU A 104 -25.41 -5.11 0.86
N ILE A 105 -24.38 -4.28 0.87
CA ILE A 105 -24.47 -2.85 0.57
C ILE A 105 -23.67 -2.60 -0.71
N PRO A 106 -24.33 -2.39 -1.86
CA PRO A 106 -23.64 -1.98 -3.07
C PRO A 106 -23.22 -0.52 -2.95
N LEU A 107 -21.93 -0.26 -3.14
CA LEU A 107 -21.38 1.08 -3.29
C LEU A 107 -21.04 1.28 -4.77
N THR A 108 -21.61 2.32 -5.37
CA THR A 108 -21.46 2.60 -6.80
C THR A 108 -21.17 4.06 -7.05
N GLY A 109 -20.58 4.37 -8.20
CA GLY A 109 -20.34 5.74 -8.65
C GLY A 109 -19.17 6.41 -7.94
N THR A 110 -19.04 7.72 -8.13
CA THR A 110 -17.91 8.49 -7.61
C THR A 110 -18.28 9.21 -6.31
N TRP A 111 -17.48 8.99 -5.28
CA TRP A 111 -17.63 9.57 -3.95
C TRP A 111 -16.56 10.64 -3.72
N SER A 112 -16.98 11.91 -3.77
CA SER A 112 -16.13 13.06 -3.39
C SER A 112 -16.18 13.38 -1.89
N THR A 113 -17.02 12.67 -1.15
CA THR A 113 -17.16 12.74 0.31
C THR A 113 -17.00 11.33 0.89
N SER A 114 -16.68 11.25 2.17
CA SER A 114 -16.50 9.98 2.87
C SER A 114 -17.76 9.13 2.84
N TYR A 115 -17.61 7.83 2.58
CA TYR A 115 -18.52 6.81 3.09
C TYR A 115 -18.09 6.49 4.53
N ALA A 116 -18.75 7.14 5.48
CA ALA A 116 -18.55 6.89 6.90
C ALA A 116 -19.75 6.12 7.45
N ASN A 117 -19.52 4.93 8.01
CA ASN A 117 -20.57 4.15 8.65
C ASN A 117 -20.05 3.52 9.93
N GLY A 118 -20.46 4.09 11.07
CA GLY A 118 -20.05 3.63 12.40
C GLY A 118 -20.97 2.58 13.02
N SER A 119 -21.91 2.00 12.26
CA SER A 119 -22.92 1.09 12.78
C SER A 119 -23.23 -0.04 11.80
N LEU A 120 -22.20 -0.53 11.09
CA LEU A 120 -22.33 -1.72 10.26
C LEU A 120 -22.77 -2.90 11.12
N LEU A 121 -23.61 -3.78 10.56
CA LEU A 121 -23.99 -5.02 11.23
C LEU A 121 -22.93 -6.10 11.01
N ASP A 122 -22.91 -7.12 11.85
CA ASP A 122 -22.03 -8.28 11.67
C ASP A 122 -22.19 -8.89 10.27
N GLY A 123 -21.06 -9.25 9.65
CA GLY A 123 -21.03 -9.88 8.33
C GLY A 123 -21.43 -8.96 7.18
N THR A 124 -21.52 -7.63 7.40
CA THR A 124 -21.88 -6.70 6.32
C THR A 124 -20.86 -6.77 5.19
N ARG A 125 -21.37 -6.87 3.97
CA ARG A 125 -20.62 -6.94 2.72
C ARG A 125 -20.80 -5.64 1.94
N LEU A 126 -19.74 -4.84 1.89
CA LEU A 126 -19.64 -3.66 1.04
C LEU A 126 -19.12 -4.10 -0.33
N ASP A 127 -20.01 -4.17 -1.32
CA ASP A 127 -19.60 -4.41 -2.71
C ASP A 127 -19.27 -3.07 -3.36
N ALA A 128 -17.99 -2.71 -3.32
CA ALA A 128 -17.46 -1.44 -3.81
C ALA A 128 -16.85 -1.56 -5.22
N ARG A 129 -16.98 -2.70 -5.90
CA ARG A 129 -16.37 -2.94 -7.22
C ARG A 129 -16.76 -1.93 -8.30
N GLN A 130 -17.87 -1.21 -8.11
CA GLN A 130 -18.36 -0.17 -9.02
C GLN A 130 -18.25 1.25 -8.42
N ALA A 131 -17.52 1.41 -7.32
CA ALA A 131 -17.27 2.68 -6.65
C ALA A 131 -15.85 3.20 -6.89
N THR A 132 -15.77 4.52 -7.03
CA THR A 132 -14.52 5.28 -6.98
C THR A 132 -14.61 6.29 -5.86
N PHE A 133 -13.62 6.34 -4.97
CA PHE A 133 -13.53 7.30 -3.88
C PHE A 133 -12.39 8.27 -4.14
N LEU A 134 -12.62 9.55 -3.84
CA LEU A 134 -11.68 10.63 -4.12
C LEU A 134 -11.21 11.27 -2.79
N PRO A 135 -10.22 10.68 -2.10
CA PRO A 135 -9.56 11.33 -0.97
C PRO A 135 -8.91 12.65 -1.41
N SER A 136 -8.98 13.62 -0.52
CA SER A 136 -8.47 14.98 -0.73
C SER A 136 -8.21 15.64 0.63
N PRO A 137 -7.62 16.85 0.68
CA PRO A 137 -7.47 17.58 1.93
C PRO A 137 -8.80 17.87 2.66
N THR A 138 -9.96 17.73 2.00
CA THR A 138 -11.29 17.88 2.60
C THR A 138 -12.06 16.56 2.77
N ASN A 139 -11.49 15.43 2.32
CA ASN A 139 -12.04 14.09 2.45
C ASN A 139 -10.93 13.13 2.90
N LEU A 140 -10.63 13.15 4.19
CA LEU A 140 -9.45 12.48 4.77
C LEU A 140 -9.65 10.96 4.95
N TYR A 141 -10.89 10.48 5.06
CA TYR A 141 -11.17 9.06 5.24
C TYR A 141 -12.30 8.64 4.30
N PRO A 142 -12.02 8.41 3.01
CA PRO A 142 -13.06 8.12 2.02
C PRO A 142 -13.85 6.86 2.35
N LEU A 143 -13.24 5.89 3.02
CA LEU A 143 -13.92 4.76 3.66
C LEU A 143 -13.53 4.73 5.15
N ASN A 144 -14.51 5.01 6.02
CA ASN A 144 -14.33 4.98 7.48
C ASN A 144 -15.41 4.12 8.12
N LEU A 145 -15.01 2.95 8.61
CA LEU A 145 -15.92 1.88 8.99
C LEU A 145 -15.82 1.59 10.49
N ALA A 146 -16.95 1.42 11.16
CA ALA A 146 -17.04 0.87 12.51
C ALA A 146 -18.37 0.11 12.68
N GLY A 147 -18.58 -0.46 13.86
CA GLY A 147 -19.74 -1.30 14.17
C GLY A 147 -19.35 -2.77 14.35
N GLY A 148 -20.11 -3.67 13.74
CA GLY A 148 -20.00 -5.12 13.90
C GLY A 148 -18.71 -5.74 13.36
N SER A 149 -18.62 -7.06 13.48
CA SER A 149 -17.50 -7.90 13.06
C SER A 149 -17.67 -8.48 11.67
N GLY A 150 -16.62 -9.05 11.09
CA GLY A 150 -16.73 -9.84 9.85
C GLY A 150 -17.06 -9.00 8.61
N ILE A 151 -16.61 -7.74 8.58
CA ILE A 151 -16.93 -6.82 7.50
C ILE A 151 -16.16 -7.19 6.25
N CYS A 152 -16.84 -7.28 5.11
CA CYS A 152 -16.21 -7.45 3.81
C CYS A 152 -16.22 -6.13 3.05
N VAL A 153 -15.05 -5.71 2.56
CA VAL A 153 -14.87 -4.61 1.61
C VAL A 153 -14.31 -5.20 0.34
N ALA A 154 -15.13 -5.31 -0.70
CA ALA A 154 -14.76 -5.96 -1.94
C ALA A 154 -14.63 -4.96 -3.09
N GLY A 155 -13.42 -4.87 -3.64
CA GLY A 155 -13.09 -4.00 -4.76
C GLY A 155 -13.18 -2.52 -4.44
N GLY A 156 -13.30 -1.73 -5.50
CA GLY A 156 -13.37 -0.29 -5.41
C GLY A 156 -12.01 0.38 -5.63
N THR A 157 -12.09 1.61 -6.13
CA THR A 157 -10.91 2.39 -6.50
C THR A 157 -10.84 3.61 -5.60
N VAL A 158 -9.74 3.80 -4.88
CA VAL A 158 -9.46 5.01 -4.12
C VAL A 158 -8.38 5.79 -4.88
N LEU A 159 -8.73 6.94 -5.44
CA LEU A 159 -7.83 7.78 -6.25
C LEU A 159 -7.61 9.12 -5.55
N GLY A 160 -6.51 9.24 -4.83
CA GLY A 160 -6.21 10.48 -4.12
C GLY A 160 -5.92 11.64 -5.07
N GLN A 161 -6.51 12.78 -4.72
CA GLN A 161 -6.45 14.02 -5.49
C GLN A 161 -5.38 14.98 -4.93
N PHE A 162 -4.41 14.46 -4.19
CA PHE A 162 -3.34 15.26 -3.60
C PHE A 162 -2.27 15.60 -4.64
N ASP A 163 -1.73 16.82 -4.59
CA ASP A 163 -0.56 17.21 -5.37
C ASP A 163 0.61 16.26 -5.04
N ARG A 164 1.22 15.67 -6.08
CA ARG A 164 2.31 14.69 -5.95
C ARG A 164 3.65 15.33 -5.58
N THR A 165 3.74 16.65 -5.60
CA THR A 165 4.91 17.43 -5.17
C THR A 165 4.94 17.72 -3.67
N LEU A 166 3.83 17.46 -2.96
CA LEU A 166 3.79 17.60 -1.51
C LEU A 166 4.83 16.69 -0.87
N SER A 167 5.54 17.27 0.10
CA SER A 167 6.48 16.56 0.96
C SER A 167 5.79 15.51 1.83
N TRP A 168 6.60 14.61 2.40
CA TRP A 168 6.15 13.68 3.42
C TRP A 168 5.51 14.43 4.60
N ASP A 169 6.13 15.50 5.11
CA ASP A 169 5.60 16.25 6.27
C ASP A 169 4.21 16.85 5.97
N GLU A 170 4.02 17.45 4.79
CA GLU A 170 2.74 18.03 4.36
C GLU A 170 1.65 16.97 4.27
N MET A 171 1.99 15.75 3.85
CA MET A 171 1.04 14.65 3.76
C MET A 171 0.76 13.96 5.06
N HIS A 172 1.81 13.76 5.86
CA HIS A 172 1.73 13.14 7.17
C HIS A 172 0.86 13.97 8.11
N THR A 173 0.97 15.30 8.08
CA THR A 173 0.17 16.18 8.97
C THR A 173 -1.33 16.21 8.62
N LEU A 174 -1.74 15.75 7.43
CA LEU A 174 -3.16 15.55 7.13
C LEU A 174 -3.79 14.41 7.93
N ASN A 175 -3.00 13.44 8.39
CA ASN A 175 -3.42 12.24 9.14
C ASN A 175 -4.68 11.59 8.53
N ASN A 176 -4.49 10.86 7.44
CA ASN A 176 -5.57 10.37 6.59
C ASN A 176 -5.26 8.95 6.10
N ALA A 177 -6.28 8.16 5.79
CA ALA A 177 -6.11 6.81 5.27
C ALA A 177 -7.17 6.51 4.21
N ALA A 178 -6.82 5.77 3.16
CA ALA A 178 -7.77 5.36 2.13
C ALA A 178 -8.91 4.51 2.70
N ILE A 179 -8.58 3.53 3.55
CA ILE A 179 -9.55 2.69 4.24
C ILE A 179 -9.16 2.61 5.71
N ARG A 180 -10.04 3.07 6.58
CA ARG A 180 -9.91 2.90 8.04
C ARG A 180 -11.07 2.06 8.56
N PHE A 181 -10.78 1.10 9.43
CA PHE A 181 -11.83 0.30 10.06
C PHE A 181 -11.53 -0.01 11.54
N GLU A 182 -12.59 0.03 12.36
CA GLU A 182 -12.60 -0.38 13.77
C GLU A 182 -13.30 -1.73 13.98
N ASN A 183 -13.69 -2.36 12.88
CA ASN A 183 -14.42 -3.62 12.87
C ASN A 183 -13.43 -4.80 12.99
N PRO A 184 -13.57 -5.70 13.98
CA PRO A 184 -12.78 -6.92 14.02
C PRO A 184 -13.19 -7.88 12.89
N ASP A 185 -12.30 -8.79 12.51
CA ASP A 185 -12.48 -9.76 11.42
C ASP A 185 -12.81 -9.08 10.07
N THR A 186 -12.21 -7.92 9.80
CA THR A 186 -12.43 -7.21 8.53
C THR A 186 -11.59 -7.78 7.40
N HIS A 187 -12.24 -8.00 6.26
CA HIS A 187 -11.64 -8.41 4.99
C HIS A 187 -11.66 -7.24 4.00
N VAL A 188 -10.49 -6.82 3.53
CA VAL A 188 -10.31 -5.84 2.46
C VAL A 188 -9.74 -6.57 1.25
N GLU A 189 -10.55 -6.78 0.22
CA GLU A 189 -10.19 -7.63 -0.91
C GLU A 189 -10.25 -6.88 -2.24
N TYR A 190 -9.24 -7.06 -3.10
CA TYR A 190 -9.22 -6.62 -4.49
C TYR A 190 -9.39 -5.10 -4.71
N VAL A 191 -9.00 -4.29 -3.72
CA VAL A 191 -9.05 -2.82 -3.79
C VAL A 191 -7.90 -2.25 -4.62
N ARG A 192 -8.14 -1.11 -5.28
CA ARG A 192 -7.11 -0.30 -5.93
C ARG A 192 -6.96 1.03 -5.18
N ILE A 193 -5.77 1.35 -4.68
CA ILE A 193 -5.52 2.58 -3.89
C ILE A 193 -4.30 3.32 -4.45
N ASP A 194 -4.48 4.55 -4.92
CA ASP A 194 -3.41 5.40 -5.46
C ASP A 194 -3.33 6.75 -4.74
N ASN A 195 -2.09 7.21 -4.51
CA ASN A 195 -1.80 8.61 -4.17
C ASN A 195 -2.51 9.09 -2.89
N VAL A 196 -2.36 8.37 -1.79
CA VAL A 196 -2.95 8.70 -0.46
C VAL A 196 -1.86 8.91 0.59
N THR A 197 -2.18 9.40 1.80
CA THR A 197 -1.19 9.40 2.90
C THR A 197 -0.96 7.96 3.35
N ASP A 198 -1.91 7.38 4.08
CA ASP A 198 -1.89 5.96 4.45
C ASP A 198 -2.82 5.14 3.57
N GLY A 199 -2.44 3.89 3.32
CA GLY A 199 -3.26 2.95 2.54
C GLY A 199 -4.40 2.40 3.39
N ILE A 200 -4.13 1.35 4.13
CA ILE A 200 -5.14 0.64 4.94
C ILE A 200 -4.78 0.75 6.42
N ARG A 201 -5.71 1.24 7.24
CA ARG A 201 -5.53 1.50 8.66
C ARG A 201 -6.48 0.63 9.51
N PRO A 202 -6.07 -0.58 9.89
CA PRO A 202 -6.78 -1.37 10.90
C PRO A 202 -6.66 -0.71 12.29
N VAL A 203 -7.79 -0.57 12.97
CA VAL A 203 -7.85 -0.21 14.40
C VAL A 203 -8.20 -1.43 15.25
N ALA A 204 -8.95 -2.37 14.68
CA ALA A 204 -9.29 -3.66 15.29
C ALA A 204 -8.85 -4.81 14.39
N GLY A 205 -8.62 -5.97 15.00
CA GLY A 205 -8.27 -7.20 14.32
C GLY A 205 -9.01 -8.44 14.88
N PRO A 206 -8.70 -9.63 14.32
CA PRO A 206 -7.78 -9.81 13.21
C PRO A 206 -8.30 -9.20 11.91
N PHE A 207 -7.42 -8.90 10.95
CA PHE A 207 -7.80 -8.39 9.64
C PHE A 207 -7.26 -9.27 8.51
N THR A 208 -7.84 -9.15 7.32
CA THR A 208 -7.30 -9.71 6.08
C THR A 208 -7.24 -8.64 5.01
N ILE A 209 -6.08 -8.48 4.37
CA ILE A 209 -5.89 -7.68 3.16
C ILE A 209 -5.48 -8.67 2.06
N ARG A 210 -6.29 -8.79 1.00
CA ARG A 210 -6.03 -9.75 -0.08
C ARG A 210 -6.17 -9.13 -1.45
N GLY A 211 -5.25 -9.42 -2.37
CA GLY A 211 -5.38 -8.95 -3.76
C GLY A 211 -5.38 -7.42 -3.89
N ALA A 212 -4.92 -6.70 -2.87
CA ALA A 212 -4.95 -5.25 -2.88
C ALA A 212 -3.82 -4.70 -3.75
N TRP A 213 -4.11 -3.67 -4.55
CA TRP A 213 -3.14 -2.95 -5.35
C TRP A 213 -2.98 -1.51 -4.87
N LEU A 214 -1.90 -1.26 -4.13
CA LEU A 214 -1.54 0.05 -3.62
C LEU A 214 -0.40 0.63 -4.48
N SER A 215 -0.46 1.93 -4.78
CA SER A 215 0.64 2.64 -5.42
C SER A 215 0.74 4.08 -4.93
N TYR A 216 1.97 4.59 -4.88
CA TYR A 216 2.25 5.97 -4.47
C TYR A 216 1.60 6.34 -3.13
N VAL A 217 1.69 5.45 -2.13
CA VAL A 217 1.21 5.68 -0.76
C VAL A 217 2.29 6.43 0.00
N ARG A 218 1.96 7.63 0.49
CA ARG A 218 2.94 8.65 0.88
C ARG A 218 3.36 8.63 2.33
N ASP A 219 2.82 7.69 3.10
CA ASP A 219 3.32 7.29 4.41
C ASP A 219 3.23 5.74 4.52
N ASP A 220 2.36 5.17 5.36
CA ASP A 220 2.34 3.74 5.61
C ASP A 220 1.34 3.02 4.64
N CYS A 221 1.80 2.05 3.84
CA CYS A 221 0.92 1.22 2.98
C CYS A 221 -0.12 0.46 3.83
N VAL A 222 0.32 -0.06 4.98
CA VAL A 222 -0.56 -0.53 6.05
C VAL A 222 -0.14 0.13 7.36
N GLU A 223 -1.01 0.96 7.92
CA GLU A 223 -0.81 1.60 9.23
C GLU A 223 -1.50 0.79 10.33
N ASN A 224 -0.81 -0.22 10.86
CA ASN A 224 -1.29 -1.06 11.97
C ASN A 224 -0.75 -0.56 13.33
N ASP A 225 -0.84 0.74 13.57
CA ASP A 225 -0.39 1.34 14.84
C ASP A 225 -1.17 0.86 16.06
N HIS A 226 -2.31 0.19 15.86
CA HIS A 226 -3.08 -0.49 16.91
C HIS A 226 -2.63 -1.94 17.16
N VAL A 227 -1.53 -2.38 16.53
CA VAL A 227 -0.82 -3.64 16.74
C VAL A 227 -1.74 -4.87 16.72
N GLN A 228 -2.63 -4.89 15.73
CA GLN A 228 -3.64 -5.94 15.57
C GLN A 228 -3.06 -7.14 14.80
N PRO A 229 -3.45 -8.39 15.13
CA PRO A 229 -3.11 -9.53 14.30
C PRO A 229 -3.75 -9.41 12.90
N GLY A 230 -3.19 -10.09 11.91
CA GLY A 230 -3.78 -10.07 10.58
C GLY A 230 -3.01 -10.83 9.51
N LEU A 231 -3.60 -10.82 8.32
CA LEU A 231 -3.06 -11.44 7.13
C LEU A 231 -2.98 -10.41 5.99
N ILE A 232 -1.82 -10.31 5.36
CA ILE A 232 -1.62 -9.63 4.09
C ILE A 232 -1.24 -10.72 3.08
N ASP A 233 -2.09 -10.93 2.08
CA ASP A 233 -1.97 -12.06 1.15
C ASP A 233 -2.12 -11.60 -0.30
N ASP A 234 -1.31 -12.15 -1.19
CA ASP A 234 -1.46 -11.99 -2.64
C ASP A 234 -1.64 -10.52 -3.08
N SER A 235 -0.91 -9.58 -2.46
CA SER A 235 -1.11 -8.14 -2.64
C SER A 235 0.08 -7.45 -3.31
N LEU A 236 -0.18 -6.42 -4.10
CA LEU A 236 0.84 -5.60 -4.78
C LEU A 236 0.86 -4.20 -4.18
N PHE A 237 1.89 -3.92 -3.40
CA PHE A 237 2.19 -2.59 -2.85
C PHE A 237 3.35 -1.96 -3.64
N ASP A 238 3.02 -1.36 -4.78
CA ASP A 238 3.97 -0.82 -5.75
C ASP A 238 4.23 0.67 -5.54
N GLY A 239 4.90 0.99 -4.44
CA GLY A 239 5.34 2.34 -4.13
C GLY A 239 4.77 2.85 -2.82
N CYS A 240 5.31 2.32 -1.73
CA CYS A 240 5.08 2.81 -0.39
C CYS A 240 6.20 3.75 0.05
N TYR A 241 5.89 4.74 0.89
CA TYR A 241 6.92 5.43 1.67
C TYR A 241 7.42 4.54 2.80
N VAL A 242 6.51 3.88 3.53
CA VAL A 242 6.76 2.79 4.48
C VAL A 242 5.86 1.61 4.12
N GLY A 243 6.38 0.38 4.19
CA GLY A 243 5.61 -0.83 3.88
C GLY A 243 4.47 -1.08 4.88
N VAL A 244 4.82 -1.60 6.05
CA VAL A 244 3.89 -1.89 7.15
C VAL A 244 4.41 -1.23 8.42
N SER A 245 3.52 -0.54 9.16
CA SER A 245 3.85 0.02 10.45
C SER A 245 3.06 -0.62 11.58
N GLU A 246 3.75 -0.84 12.69
CA GLU A 246 3.21 -1.26 13.98
C GLU A 246 3.92 -0.47 15.07
N ARG A 247 3.77 0.86 15.01
CA ARG A 247 4.44 1.78 15.94
C ARG A 247 3.42 2.67 16.63
N PRO A 248 2.70 2.14 17.63
CA PRO A 248 1.72 2.89 18.39
C PRO A 248 2.24 4.25 18.81
N SER A 249 1.43 5.29 18.58
CA SER A 249 1.66 6.58 19.23
C SER A 249 1.58 6.41 20.76
N PRO A 250 2.18 7.32 21.56
CA PRO A 250 2.06 7.26 23.01
C PRO A 250 0.60 7.18 23.52
N ALA A 251 -0.34 7.81 22.83
CA ALA A 251 -1.76 7.76 23.16
C ALA A 251 -2.40 6.40 22.88
N ILE A 252 -2.04 5.76 21.75
CA ILE A 252 -2.51 4.41 21.41
C ILE A 252 -1.92 3.41 22.40
N ALA A 253 -0.61 3.47 22.68
CA ALA A 253 0.03 2.62 23.67
C ALA A 253 -0.61 2.78 25.07
N ALA A 254 -0.91 4.01 25.50
CA ALA A 254 -1.57 4.27 26.78
C ALA A 254 -3.02 3.76 26.85
N SER A 255 -3.65 3.51 25.69
CA SER A 255 -4.99 2.93 25.59
C SER A 255 -4.98 1.40 25.72
N GLY A 256 -3.80 0.79 25.87
CA GLY A 256 -3.63 -0.63 26.21
C GLY A 256 -3.51 -1.58 25.02
N TYR A 257 -3.32 -1.06 23.80
CA TYR A 257 -3.01 -1.88 22.63
C TYR A 257 -1.62 -2.51 22.78
N ASP A 258 -1.57 -3.83 22.65
CA ASP A 258 -0.36 -4.66 22.81
C ASP A 258 -0.47 -5.89 21.90
N GLY A 259 0.33 -5.91 20.83
CA GLY A 259 0.33 -6.98 19.84
C GLY A 259 1.27 -8.13 20.18
N ARG A 260 2.05 -8.04 21.27
CA ARG A 260 3.02 -9.07 21.61
C ARG A 260 2.36 -10.44 21.78
N GLY A 261 2.91 -11.45 21.12
CA GLY A 261 2.36 -12.80 21.10
C GLY A 261 1.22 -13.02 20.11
N GLN A 262 0.71 -11.96 19.47
CA GLN A 262 -0.14 -12.05 18.28
C GLN A 262 0.74 -12.13 17.02
N LEU A 263 0.13 -12.35 15.85
CA LEU A 263 0.83 -12.59 14.59
C LEU A 263 0.25 -11.74 13.47
N VAL A 264 1.12 -11.07 12.74
CA VAL A 264 0.86 -10.63 11.37
C VAL A 264 1.64 -11.53 10.41
N THR A 265 0.93 -12.07 9.43
CA THR A 265 1.52 -12.83 8.33
C THR A 265 1.45 -12.00 7.06
N VAL A 266 2.58 -11.86 6.37
CA VAL A 266 2.64 -11.37 5.01
C VAL A 266 3.05 -12.53 4.12
N GLN A 267 2.28 -12.79 3.07
CA GLN A 267 2.60 -13.88 2.16
C GLN A 267 2.17 -13.60 0.73
N ASN A 268 2.88 -14.22 -0.22
CA ASN A 268 2.62 -14.15 -1.65
C ASN A 268 2.53 -12.70 -2.17
N SER A 269 3.16 -11.75 -1.48
CA SER A 269 2.95 -10.32 -1.68
C SER A 269 4.20 -9.63 -2.21
N LEU A 270 3.97 -8.49 -2.87
CA LEU A 270 5.00 -7.69 -3.51
C LEU A 270 5.02 -6.32 -2.85
N ILE A 271 6.14 -5.92 -2.23
CA ILE A 271 6.25 -4.64 -1.54
C ILE A 271 7.45 -3.86 -2.06
N ARG A 272 7.22 -2.71 -2.69
CA ARG A 272 8.27 -1.79 -3.13
C ARG A 272 8.23 -0.48 -2.35
N LEU A 273 9.38 -0.11 -1.79
CA LEU A 273 9.60 1.25 -1.31
C LEU A 273 9.93 2.16 -2.49
N GLN A 274 9.22 3.27 -2.60
CA GLN A 274 9.42 4.25 -3.66
C GLN A 274 9.99 5.54 -3.07
N PRO A 275 11.11 6.06 -3.59
CA PRO A 275 11.55 7.41 -3.27
C PRO A 275 10.50 8.45 -3.69
N MET A 276 10.06 9.28 -2.76
CA MET A 276 9.05 10.33 -2.94
C MET A 276 9.60 11.72 -2.56
N PRO A 277 9.03 12.81 -3.11
CA PRO A 277 9.49 14.17 -2.84
C PRO A 277 9.42 14.56 -1.37
N GLY A 278 10.40 15.38 -0.94
CA GLY A 278 10.42 15.96 0.40
C GLY A 278 10.32 14.93 1.52
N PRO A 279 11.23 13.94 1.59
CA PRO A 279 11.18 12.93 2.63
C PRO A 279 11.33 13.54 4.02
N ARG A 280 10.90 12.81 5.05
CA ARG A 280 11.01 13.18 6.46
C ARG A 280 12.41 13.69 6.82
N GLY A 281 12.50 14.95 7.24
CA GLY A 281 13.76 15.60 7.63
C GLY A 281 14.71 15.96 6.47
N GLY A 282 14.31 15.74 5.22
CA GLY A 282 15.03 16.11 4.01
C GLY A 282 14.60 17.47 3.44
N LEU A 283 15.22 17.89 2.34
CA LEU A 283 14.80 19.07 1.59
C LEU A 283 13.61 18.74 0.68
N PRO A 284 12.75 19.72 0.31
CA PRO A 284 11.63 19.50 -0.61
C PRO A 284 12.02 18.90 -1.97
N THR A 285 13.26 19.12 -2.41
CA THR A 285 13.81 18.59 -3.66
C THR A 285 14.38 17.18 -3.55
N ASP A 286 14.55 16.67 -2.33
CA ASP A 286 15.11 15.34 -2.11
C ASP A 286 14.05 14.27 -2.41
N LEU A 287 14.52 13.08 -2.77
CA LEU A 287 13.68 11.90 -2.89
C LEU A 287 14.06 10.91 -1.79
N GLY A 288 13.06 10.34 -1.13
CA GLY A 288 13.30 9.34 -0.09
C GLY A 288 12.09 8.53 0.29
N HIS A 289 12.35 7.50 1.07
CA HIS A 289 11.35 6.64 1.66
C HIS A 289 11.78 6.26 3.07
N GLY A 290 10.84 5.76 3.87
CA GLY A 290 11.07 5.11 5.15
C GLY A 290 11.55 3.68 4.96
N VAL A 291 10.97 2.74 5.69
CA VAL A 291 11.42 1.35 5.80
C VAL A 291 10.32 0.35 5.41
N PHE A 292 10.66 -0.91 5.20
CA PHE A 292 9.64 -1.95 4.96
C PHE A 292 8.78 -2.20 6.20
N PHE A 293 9.41 -2.23 7.38
CA PHE A 293 8.75 -2.52 8.65
C PHE A 293 9.09 -1.45 9.69
N LYS A 294 8.11 -0.62 10.03
CA LYS A 294 8.23 0.40 11.09
C LYS A 294 7.66 -0.20 12.37
N TRP A 295 8.52 -0.94 13.08
CA TRP A 295 8.12 -1.83 14.18
C TRP A 295 8.42 -1.23 15.56
N SER A 296 7.65 -1.61 16.58
CA SER A 296 7.87 -1.24 17.99
C SER A 296 8.03 -2.46 18.88
N ASP A 297 8.40 -2.25 20.15
CA ASP A 297 8.46 -3.33 21.15
C ASP A 297 7.08 -3.88 21.55
N LEU A 298 5.99 -3.20 21.17
CA LEU A 298 4.60 -3.65 21.41
C LEU A 298 3.99 -4.35 20.19
N ALA A 299 4.73 -4.41 19.09
CA ALA A 299 4.24 -4.94 17.85
C ALA A 299 4.09 -6.47 17.90
N THR A 300 3.35 -6.98 16.93
CA THR A 300 3.09 -8.40 16.73
C THR A 300 4.36 -9.17 16.38
N ASN A 301 4.27 -10.49 16.49
CA ASN A 301 5.20 -11.36 15.80
C ASN A 301 4.95 -11.26 14.29
N LEU A 302 5.99 -11.51 13.51
CA LEU A 302 5.94 -11.43 12.05
C LEU A 302 6.23 -12.80 11.43
N GLU A 303 5.48 -13.15 10.39
CA GLU A 303 5.74 -14.26 9.48
C GLU A 303 5.76 -13.73 8.03
N LEU A 304 6.74 -14.16 7.23
CA LEU A 304 6.98 -13.68 5.86
C LEU A 304 7.21 -14.85 4.90
N ASP A 305 6.33 -15.05 3.92
CA ASP A 305 6.39 -16.23 3.05
C ASP A 305 6.12 -15.95 1.57
N ASN A 306 7.08 -16.29 0.72
CA ASN A 306 7.01 -16.14 -0.73
C ASN A 306 6.78 -14.69 -1.18
N ASP A 307 7.36 -13.73 -0.46
CA ASP A 307 7.24 -12.32 -0.78
C ASP A 307 8.42 -11.84 -1.65
N VAL A 308 8.16 -10.79 -2.44
CA VAL A 308 9.21 -10.04 -3.13
C VAL A 308 9.21 -8.61 -2.64
N PHE A 309 10.35 -8.18 -2.12
CA PHE A 309 10.59 -6.82 -1.65
C PHE A 309 11.48 -6.09 -2.65
N MET A 310 11.27 -4.78 -2.82
CA MET A 310 12.14 -3.96 -3.65
C MET A 310 12.43 -2.59 -3.04
N ALA A 311 13.70 -2.18 -3.06
CA ALA A 311 14.12 -0.83 -2.71
C ALA A 311 15.26 -0.34 -3.61
N GLU A 312 15.25 0.95 -3.94
CA GLU A 312 16.19 1.57 -4.89
C GLU A 312 17.26 2.40 -4.20
N GLN A 313 17.08 2.74 -2.92
CA GLN A 313 18.05 3.51 -2.14
C GLN A 313 17.93 3.19 -0.64
N VAL A 314 18.90 3.69 0.12
CA VAL A 314 18.89 3.54 1.58
C VAL A 314 17.75 4.39 2.14
N SER A 315 17.05 3.84 3.14
CA SER A 315 16.01 4.54 3.89
C SER A 315 16.54 5.82 4.53
N GLN A 316 15.68 6.82 4.64
CA GLN A 316 15.96 8.06 5.39
C GLN A 316 16.06 7.81 6.89
N ASP A 317 15.48 6.71 7.38
CA ASP A 317 15.66 6.24 8.76
C ASP A 317 17.01 5.51 8.97
N GLY A 318 17.78 5.30 7.90
CA GLY A 318 19.09 4.66 7.91
C GLY A 318 19.08 3.22 7.40
N GLY A 319 20.24 2.76 6.92
CA GLY A 319 20.40 1.43 6.34
C GLY A 319 20.09 0.29 7.30
N ASP A 320 20.50 0.42 8.56
CA ASP A 320 20.28 -0.59 9.60
C ASP A 320 18.79 -0.83 9.91
N MET A 321 17.93 0.16 9.63
CA MET A 321 16.48 0.08 9.87
C MET A 321 15.73 -0.62 8.73
N MET A 322 16.40 -0.96 7.63
CA MET A 322 15.75 -1.64 6.50
C MET A 322 15.56 -3.16 6.72
N GLY A 323 16.13 -3.72 7.78
CA GLY A 323 16.05 -5.15 8.08
C GLY A 323 14.65 -5.64 8.43
N VAL A 324 14.56 -6.93 8.74
CA VAL A 324 13.33 -7.56 9.24
C VAL A 324 13.27 -7.42 10.77
N PRO A 325 12.10 -7.15 11.38
CA PRO A 325 11.95 -7.08 12.83
C PRO A 325 12.47 -8.31 13.57
N SER A 326 12.99 -8.11 14.78
CA SER A 326 13.48 -9.19 15.64
C SER A 326 12.38 -10.14 16.13
N SER A 327 11.11 -9.72 16.05
CA SER A 327 9.93 -10.53 16.33
C SER A 327 9.51 -11.43 15.15
N LEU A 328 10.35 -11.56 14.11
CA LEU A 328 10.16 -12.55 13.06
C LEU A 328 10.22 -13.96 13.67
N VAL A 329 9.12 -14.71 13.55
CA VAL A 329 9.00 -16.06 14.13
C VAL A 329 9.08 -17.16 13.08
N ALA A 330 8.75 -16.87 11.83
CA ALA A 330 8.81 -17.78 10.71
C ALA A 330 9.06 -17.02 9.41
N CYS A 331 9.74 -17.66 8.45
CA CYS A 331 9.84 -17.13 7.09
C CYS A 331 10.31 -18.17 6.06
N SER A 332 9.87 -18.02 4.81
CA SER A 332 10.34 -18.85 3.70
C SER A 332 10.31 -18.12 2.35
N ASN A 333 11.27 -18.46 1.48
CA ASN A 333 11.27 -18.11 0.05
C ASN A 333 11.08 -16.61 -0.29
N ASN A 334 11.63 -15.71 0.52
CA ASN A 334 11.52 -14.27 0.27
C ASN A 334 12.65 -13.80 -0.65
N VAL A 335 12.37 -12.77 -1.45
CA VAL A 335 13.36 -12.13 -2.32
C VAL A 335 13.48 -10.65 -1.98
N MET A 336 14.71 -10.17 -1.83
CA MET A 336 15.01 -8.73 -1.76
C MET A 336 15.68 -8.28 -3.05
N VAL A 337 14.96 -7.50 -3.85
CA VAL A 337 15.49 -6.79 -5.02
C VAL A 337 16.08 -5.46 -4.55
N TRP A 338 17.38 -5.45 -4.32
CA TRP A 338 18.10 -4.27 -3.83
C TRP A 338 18.81 -3.57 -4.98
N LEU A 339 18.32 -2.40 -5.40
CA LEU A 339 18.91 -1.65 -6.53
C LEU A 339 19.79 -0.47 -6.12
N GLY A 340 19.84 -0.14 -4.82
CA GLY A 340 20.72 0.92 -4.32
C GLY A 340 22.20 0.59 -4.45
N ASP A 341 23.07 1.52 -4.05
CA ASP A 341 24.50 1.30 -4.12
C ASP A 341 24.98 0.21 -3.14
N GLY A 342 25.97 -0.57 -3.56
CA GLY A 342 26.62 -1.57 -2.71
C GLY A 342 25.73 -2.75 -2.29
N PRO A 343 26.17 -3.52 -1.27
CA PRO A 343 25.36 -4.60 -0.69
C PRO A 343 24.11 -4.04 0.00
N TYR A 344 23.13 -4.91 0.24
CA TYR A 344 21.94 -4.54 1.01
C TYR A 344 22.37 -4.13 2.44
N PRO A 345 21.86 -3.02 2.99
CA PRO A 345 22.50 -2.37 4.14
C PRO A 345 22.17 -3.00 5.50
N ALA A 346 21.18 -3.90 5.58
CA ALA A 346 20.74 -4.54 6.81
C ALA A 346 20.90 -6.06 6.76
N PRO A 347 21.06 -6.74 7.91
CA PRO A 347 21.01 -8.20 7.93
C PRO A 347 19.62 -8.69 7.52
N LEU A 348 19.59 -9.74 6.70
CA LEU A 348 18.38 -10.48 6.36
C LEU A 348 18.51 -11.93 6.83
N PRO A 349 17.41 -12.55 7.29
CA PRO A 349 17.42 -13.96 7.68
C PRO A 349 17.67 -14.87 6.48
N PRO A 350 18.13 -16.13 6.69
CA PRO A 350 18.50 -17.06 5.61
C PRO A 350 17.38 -17.40 4.61
N CYS A 351 16.12 -17.12 4.95
CA CYS A 351 14.97 -17.29 4.06
C CYS A 351 14.90 -16.22 2.95
N PHE A 352 15.80 -15.21 2.95
CA PHE A 352 15.88 -14.21 1.90
C PHE A 352 16.98 -14.53 0.87
N THR A 353 16.61 -14.39 -0.40
CA THR A 353 17.58 -14.26 -1.51
C THR A 353 17.68 -12.78 -1.90
N VAL A 354 18.90 -12.22 -1.83
CA VAL A 354 19.15 -10.83 -2.27
C VAL A 354 19.63 -10.83 -3.72
N THR A 355 19.01 -10.00 -4.56
CA THR A 355 19.40 -9.82 -5.95
C THR A 355 19.47 -8.34 -6.34
N LYS A 356 20.30 -8.04 -7.35
CA LYS A 356 20.39 -6.73 -8.02
C LYS A 356 19.58 -6.69 -9.32
N ASP A 357 18.97 -7.82 -9.68
CA ASP A 357 18.24 -7.96 -10.93
C ASP A 357 16.82 -7.40 -10.79
N ARG A 358 16.62 -6.20 -11.33
CA ARG A 358 15.32 -5.52 -11.42
C ARG A 358 14.25 -6.38 -12.08
N SER A 359 14.62 -7.24 -13.03
CA SER A 359 13.65 -8.04 -13.78
C SER A 359 12.90 -9.05 -12.90
N VAL A 360 13.45 -9.42 -11.74
CA VAL A 360 12.75 -10.26 -10.76
C VAL A 360 11.51 -9.57 -10.20
N TRP A 361 11.62 -8.27 -9.86
CA TRP A 361 10.46 -7.48 -9.45
C TRP A 361 9.48 -7.31 -10.59
N ASP A 362 9.96 -6.88 -11.76
CA ASP A 362 9.08 -6.58 -12.90
C ASP A 362 8.30 -7.83 -13.36
N ALA A 363 8.94 -9.01 -13.35
CA ALA A 363 8.29 -10.28 -13.67
C ALA A 363 7.26 -10.71 -12.61
N ALA A 364 7.56 -10.49 -11.33
CA ALA A 364 6.63 -10.76 -10.24
C ALA A 364 5.38 -9.87 -10.35
N VAL A 365 5.57 -8.56 -10.60
CA VAL A 365 4.47 -7.62 -10.84
C VAL A 365 3.66 -8.03 -12.06
N ALA A 366 4.30 -8.30 -13.20
CA ALA A 366 3.59 -8.71 -14.40
C ALA A 366 2.79 -10.01 -14.19
N THR A 367 3.35 -10.96 -13.44
CA THR A 367 2.66 -12.23 -13.09
C THR A 367 1.47 -11.96 -12.17
N TRP A 368 1.63 -11.11 -11.18
CA TRP A 368 0.55 -10.71 -10.29
C TRP A 368 -0.58 -10.01 -11.08
N GLN A 369 -0.24 -9.00 -11.88
CA GLN A 369 -1.19 -8.28 -12.72
C GLN A 369 -1.95 -9.20 -13.68
N ALA A 370 -1.25 -10.14 -14.33
CA ALA A 370 -1.86 -11.12 -15.22
C ALA A 370 -2.85 -12.06 -14.49
N ARG A 371 -2.50 -12.56 -13.30
CA ARG A 371 -3.40 -13.38 -12.47
C ARG A 371 -4.61 -12.59 -11.99
N HIS A 372 -4.44 -11.29 -11.74
CA HIS A 372 -5.47 -10.39 -11.24
C HIS A 372 -6.30 -9.70 -12.32
N GLY A 373 -5.99 -9.95 -13.60
CA GLY A 373 -6.74 -9.38 -14.72
C GLY A 373 -6.63 -7.85 -14.80
N VAL A 374 -5.57 -7.27 -14.25
CA VAL A 374 -5.31 -5.83 -14.25
C VAL A 374 -4.15 -5.49 -15.19
N THR A 375 -4.18 -4.32 -15.78
CA THR A 375 -3.10 -3.80 -16.64
C THR A 375 -2.32 -2.70 -15.92
N PRO A 376 -1.00 -2.54 -16.20
CA PRO A 376 -0.16 -1.49 -15.62
C PRO A 376 -0.72 -0.08 -15.69
#